data_AF-A0A444XQU5-F1
#
_entry.id   AF-A0A444XQU5-F1
#
_cell.length_a   1.000
_cell.length_b   1.000
_cell.length_c   1.000
_cell.angle_alpha   90.00
_cell.angle_beta   90.00
_cell.angle_gamma   90.00
#
_symmetry.space_group_name_H-M   'P 1'
#
loop_
_entity.id
_entity.type
_entity.pdbx_description
1 polymer ?
#
loop_
_entity_poly.entity_id
_entity_poly.type
_entity_poly.pdbx_seq_one_letter_code
_entity_poly.pdbx_strand_id
1 'polypeptide(L)'
;MAHRSERGFRSKSGIIIFASSAIAGFKDMALTDENFQNIPASDIVDKLISEWQTEHQKAIADSTGFVHFSLHHGDYVTVTHPLGHSSKH
;
A
#
# COMPACT_ATOMS: atom_id res chain seq x y z
N MET A 1 8.51 13.12 39.39
CA MET A 1 7.76 13.78 38.31
C MET A 1 7.12 12.70 37.46
N ALA A 2 5.79 12.72 37.32
CA ALA A 2 5.02 11.64 36.73
C ALA A 2 5.16 11.60 35.21
N HIS A 3 5.57 10.46 34.66
CA HIS A 3 5.47 10.18 33.24
C HIS A 3 4.02 9.71 32.98
N ARG A 4 3.16 10.64 32.55
CA ARG A 4 1.82 10.28 32.05
C ARG A 4 2.01 9.61 30.69
N SER A 5 1.89 8.28 30.66
CA SER A 5 1.70 7.54 29.42
C SER A 5 0.24 7.73 28.99
N GLU A 6 0.02 8.66 28.07
CA GLU A 6 -1.21 8.66 27.29
C GLU A 6 -1.09 7.55 26.25
N ARG A 7 -1.58 6.35 26.60
CA ARG A 7 -1.88 5.31 25.62
C ARG A 7 -3.05 5.78 24.78
N GLY A 8 -2.77 6.61 23.78
CA GLY A 8 -3.68 6.83 22.68
C GLY A 8 -3.81 5.51 21.91
N PHE A 9 -4.96 4.84 22.01
CA PHE A 9 -5.35 3.85 21.01
C PHE A 9 -5.51 4.59 19.67
N ARG A 10 -4.44 4.71 18.90
CA ARG A 10 -4.57 5.10 17.49
C ARG A 10 -5.17 3.92 16.76
N SER A 11 -6.48 3.90 16.60
CA SER A 11 -7.07 3.18 15.48
C SER A 11 -6.55 3.86 14.22
N LYS A 12 -5.54 3.27 13.57
CA LYS A 12 -5.15 3.67 12.21
C LYS A 12 -6.25 3.14 11.30
N SER A 13 -7.28 3.96 11.07
CA SER A 13 -8.44 3.58 10.27
C SER A 13 -8.03 3.39 8.81
N GLY A 14 -8.13 2.15 8.32
CA GLY A 14 -8.07 1.85 6.89
C GLY A 14 -9.46 1.94 6.26
N ILE A 15 -9.51 2.03 4.94
CA ILE A 15 -10.75 1.96 4.16
C ILE A 15 -10.82 0.60 3.48
N ILE A 16 -11.97 -0.07 3.56
CA ILE A 16 -12.25 -1.31 2.84
C ILE A 16 -13.34 -1.02 1.82
N ILE A 17 -13.09 -1.33 0.54
CA ILE A 17 -14.04 -1.17 -0.56
C ILE A 17 -14.50 -2.55 -1.01
N PHE A 18 -15.81 -2.77 -1.05
CA PHE A 18 -16.42 -3.97 -1.66
C PHE A 18 -17.01 -3.58 -3.00
N ALA A 19 -16.34 -3.97 -4.08
CA ALA A 19 -16.69 -3.61 -5.44
C ALA A 19 -16.24 -4.69 -6.44
N SER A 20 -16.77 -4.65 -7.66
CA SER A 20 -16.40 -5.57 -8.74
C SER A 20 -16.65 -4.96 -10.13
N SER A 21 -16.66 -5.77 -11.18
CA SER A 21 -17.07 -5.36 -12.54
C SER A 21 -18.60 -5.39 -12.68
N ALA A 22 -19.11 -4.57 -13.61
CA ALA A 22 -20.50 -4.63 -14.05
C ALA A 22 -20.94 -6.04 -14.49
N ILE A 23 -20.05 -6.83 -15.13
CA ILE A 23 -20.37 -8.20 -15.56
C ILE A 23 -20.61 -9.16 -14.38
N ALA A 24 -20.10 -8.84 -13.20
CA ALA A 24 -20.36 -9.59 -11.97
C ALA A 24 -21.72 -9.20 -11.32
N GLY A 25 -22.50 -8.32 -11.95
CA GLY A 25 -23.81 -7.87 -11.48
C GLY A 25 -23.76 -6.74 -10.44
N PHE A 26 -22.59 -6.14 -10.22
CA PHE A 26 -22.42 -4.98 -9.35
C PHE A 26 -22.94 -3.74 -10.07
N LYS A 27 -24.09 -3.20 -9.66
CA LYS A 27 -24.72 -2.05 -10.34
C LYS A 27 -24.11 -0.72 -9.91
N ASP A 28 -24.30 -0.36 -8.64
CA ASP A 28 -23.84 0.93 -8.10
C ASP A 28 -22.39 0.89 -7.58
N MET A 29 -21.87 -0.32 -7.34
CA MET A 29 -20.54 -0.58 -6.79
C MET A 29 -19.60 -1.18 -7.84
N ALA A 30 -19.88 -0.97 -9.13
CA ALA A 30 -18.94 -1.35 -10.17
C ALA A 30 -17.71 -0.42 -10.13
N LEU A 31 -16.52 -0.96 -10.33
CA LEU A 31 -15.31 -0.19 -10.64
C LEU A 31 -14.85 -0.42 -12.08
N THR A 32 -15.40 -1.40 -12.78
CA THR A 32 -15.12 -1.59 -14.20
C THR A 32 -16.38 -1.89 -14.98
N ASP A 33 -16.37 -1.54 -16.27
CA ASP A 33 -17.44 -1.90 -17.20
C ASP A 33 -17.39 -3.39 -17.58
N GLU A 34 -18.27 -3.80 -18.50
CA GLU A 34 -18.35 -5.20 -18.99
C GLU A 34 -17.09 -5.66 -19.74
N ASN A 35 -16.23 -4.72 -20.15
CA ASN A 35 -14.98 -4.94 -20.86
C ASN A 35 -13.76 -4.81 -19.94
N PHE A 36 -13.98 -4.78 -18.61
CA PHE A 36 -12.96 -4.58 -17.59
C PHE A 36 -12.18 -3.27 -17.73
N GLN A 37 -12.77 -2.26 -18.36
CA GLN A 37 -12.20 -0.90 -18.40
C GLN A 37 -12.68 -0.11 -17.19
N ASN A 38 -11.83 0.82 -16.73
CA ASN A 38 -12.17 1.72 -15.65
C ASN A 38 -13.39 2.58 -16.01
N ILE A 39 -14.24 2.83 -15.02
CA ILE A 39 -15.31 3.83 -15.08
C ILE A 39 -14.88 5.10 -14.33
N PRO A 40 -15.62 6.22 -14.42
CA PRO A 40 -15.20 7.46 -13.75
C PRO A 40 -15.02 7.33 -12.23
N ALA A 41 -15.77 6.43 -11.58
CA ALA A 41 -15.63 6.18 -10.15
C ALA A 41 -14.31 5.47 -9.80
N SER A 42 -13.87 4.50 -10.62
CA SER A 42 -12.62 3.79 -10.39
C SER A 42 -11.41 4.65 -10.68
N ASP A 43 -11.48 5.58 -11.65
CA ASP A 43 -10.40 6.55 -11.88
C ASP A 43 -10.13 7.41 -10.64
N ILE A 44 -11.18 7.75 -9.89
CA ILE A 44 -11.04 8.48 -8.62
C ILE A 44 -10.41 7.58 -7.55
N VAL A 45 -10.83 6.31 -7.45
CA VAL A 45 -10.24 5.35 -6.50
C VAL A 45 -8.76 5.13 -6.79
N ASP A 46 -8.39 4.92 -8.06
CA ASP A 46 -7.01 4.73 -8.48
C ASP A 46 -6.16 5.96 -8.17
N LYS A 47 -6.71 7.15 -8.41
CA LYS A 47 -6.06 8.41 -8.04
C LYS A 47 -5.80 8.47 -6.53
N LEU A 48 -6.78 8.17 -5.69
CA LEU A 48 -6.61 8.19 -4.23
C LEU A 48 -5.58 7.15 -3.76
N ILE A 49 -5.59 5.93 -4.33
CA ILE A 49 -4.57 4.92 -4.03
C ILE A 49 -3.18 5.42 -4.43
N SER A 50 -3.07 6.09 -5.58
CA SER A 50 -1.80 6.64 -6.05
C SER A 50 -1.29 7.79 -5.18
N GLU A 51 -2.18 8.55 -4.54
CA GLU A 51 -1.84 9.63 -3.60
C GLU A 51 -1.46 9.08 -2.21
N TRP A 52 -1.98 7.92 -1.82
CA TRP A 52 -1.82 7.35 -0.47
C TRP A 52 -0.86 6.17 -0.41
N GLN A 53 0.10 6.11 -1.33
CA GLN A 53 1.20 5.15 -1.30
C GLN A 53 2.48 5.82 -0.80
N THR A 54 3.36 5.08 -0.11
CA THR A 54 4.72 5.54 0.11
C THR A 54 5.48 5.53 -1.22
N GLU A 55 6.03 6.68 -1.60
CA GLU A 55 6.93 6.76 -2.76
C GLU A 55 8.10 5.79 -2.65
N HIS A 56 8.65 5.38 -3.81
CA HIS A 56 9.80 4.50 -3.86
C HIS A 56 11.02 5.12 -3.17
N GLN A 57 11.36 4.56 -2.01
CA GLN A 57 12.56 4.94 -1.27
C GLN A 57 13.66 3.91 -1.49
N LYS A 58 14.87 4.39 -1.80
CA LYS A 58 16.10 3.59 -1.71
C LYS A 58 16.86 4.06 -0.50
N ALA A 59 17.25 3.12 0.36
CA ALA A 59 18.06 3.39 1.53
C ALA A 59 19.22 2.41 1.61
N ILE A 60 20.33 2.90 2.16
CA ILE A 60 21.52 2.12 2.45
C ILE A 60 21.56 1.95 3.97
N ALA A 61 21.92 0.75 4.43
CA ALA A 61 22.09 0.48 5.84
C ALA A 61 23.14 1.39 6.47
N ASP A 62 22.90 1.82 7.70
CA ASP A 62 23.85 2.59 8.47
C ASP A 62 25.10 1.76 8.85
N SER A 63 26.04 2.38 9.56
CA SER A 63 27.28 1.72 10.01
C SER A 63 27.05 0.53 10.94
N THR A 64 25.84 0.37 11.47
CA THR A 64 25.42 -0.75 12.32
C THR A 64 24.58 -1.79 11.58
N GLY A 65 24.31 -1.58 10.28
CA GLY A 65 23.57 -2.51 9.44
C GLY A 65 22.06 -2.31 9.45
N PHE A 66 21.54 -1.21 10.00
CA PHE A 66 20.10 -0.96 10.09
C PHE A 66 19.60 0.05 9.05
N VAL A 67 18.34 -0.13 8.64
CA VAL A 67 17.58 0.85 7.86
C VAL A 67 16.22 1.04 8.51
N HIS A 68 15.78 2.29 8.65
CA HIS A 68 14.44 2.62 9.11
C HIS A 68 13.61 3.22 7.98
N PHE A 69 12.35 2.76 7.89
CA PHE A 69 11.36 3.29 6.95
C PHE A 69 10.08 3.65 7.70
N SER A 70 9.37 4.66 7.21
CA SER A 70 7.99 4.96 7.60
C SER A 70 7.09 4.74 6.38
N LEU A 71 6.21 3.75 6.46
CA LEU A 71 5.39 3.28 5.34
C LEU A 71 3.90 3.43 5.66
N HIS A 72 3.06 3.58 4.62
CA HIS A 72 1.61 3.44 4.77
C HIS A 72 1.21 1.98 5.04
N HIS A 73 0.00 1.77 5.56
CA HIS A 73 -0.50 0.41 5.78
C HIS A 73 -0.74 -0.29 4.44
N GLY A 74 -0.17 -1.49 4.28
CA GLY A 74 -0.26 -2.26 3.05
C GLY A 74 0.92 -2.05 2.09
N ASP A 75 1.83 -1.12 2.39
CA ASP A 75 3.07 -0.96 1.62
C ASP A 75 4.12 -2.01 2.03
N TYR A 76 4.92 -2.45 1.06
CA TYR A 76 5.94 -3.48 1.23
C TYR A 76 7.32 -2.97 0.81
N VAL A 77 8.38 -3.57 1.37
CA VAL A 77 9.77 -3.28 1.01
C VAL A 77 10.37 -4.46 0.28
N THR A 78 11.06 -4.19 -0.82
CA THR A 78 11.88 -5.19 -1.51
C THR A 78 13.31 -5.07 -1.01
N VAL A 79 13.87 -6.17 -0.49
CA VAL A 79 15.26 -6.24 -0.05
C VAL A 79 16.09 -6.96 -1.10
N THR A 80 17.08 -6.28 -1.67
CA THR A 80 18.04 -6.86 -2.61
C THR A 80 19.39 -7.06 -1.91
N HIS A 81 19.91 -8.29 -1.95
CA HIS A 81 21.25 -8.58 -1.45
C HIS A 81 22.26 -8.52 -2.60
N PRO A 82 23.38 -7.78 -2.47
CA PRO A 82 24.31 -7.52 -3.57
C PRO A 82 25.02 -8.78 -4.12
N LEU A 83 25.01 -9.90 -3.40
CA LEU A 83 25.61 -11.17 -3.83
C LEU A 83 24.61 -12.19 -4.43
N GLY A 84 23.35 -11.80 -4.64
CA GLY A 84 22.27 -12.68 -5.07
C GLY A 84 22.18 -12.93 -6.59
N HIS A 85 23.26 -13.37 -7.24
CA HIS A 85 23.13 -14.16 -8.47
C HIS A 85 23.28 -15.64 -8.07
N SER A 86 22.15 -16.28 -7.74
CA SER A 86 22.16 -17.74 -7.60
C SER A 86 22.42 -18.33 -8.98
N SER A 87 23.62 -18.89 -9.18
CA SER A 87 23.89 -19.73 -10.34
C SER A 87 22.87 -20.86 -10.36
N LYS A 88 22.05 -20.93 -11.43
CA LYS A 88 21.21 -22.10 -11.67
C LYS A 88 22.15 -23.22 -12.10
N HIS A 89 22.17 -24.28 -11.31
CA HIS A 89 22.85 -25.53 -11.66
C HIS A 89 21.93 -26.42 -12.48
#